data_AF-A0A4V3RY18-F1
#
_entry.id   AF-A0A4V3RY18-F1
#
_cell.length_a   1.000
_cell.length_b   1.000
_cell.length_c   1.000
_cell.angle_alpha   90.00
_cell.angle_beta   90.00
_cell.angle_gamma   90.00
#
_symmetry.space_group_name_H-M   'P 1'
#
loop_
_entity.id
_entity.type
_entity.pdbx_description
1 polymer ?
#
loop_
_entity_poly.entity_id
_entity_poly.type
_entity_poly.pdbx_seq_one_letter_code
_entity_poly.pdbx_strand_id
1 'polypeptide(L)' 'MSQDEIAVMDGGKCIMQLRGVRPFFSNEFDITKHRQYRLMSDFDDKNALDIEKYVKNLCKAKVRDNDTVDEVEDAGMIEA' A
#
# COMPACT_ATOMS: atom_id res chain seq x y z
N MET A 1 0.63 22.98 -23.18
CA MET A 1 -0.24 22.37 -22.16
C MET A 1 -0.37 23.37 -21.03
N SER A 2 -1.52 24.01 -20.93
CA SER A 2 -1.84 24.92 -19.82
C SER A 2 -2.32 24.13 -18.60
N GLN A 3 -2.36 24.77 -17.43
CA GLN A 3 -2.92 24.14 -16.23
C GLN A 3 -4.39 23.76 -16.41
N ASP A 4 -5.17 24.58 -17.13
CA ASP A 4 -6.57 24.31 -17.43
C ASP A 4 -6.73 23.08 -18.34
N GLU A 5 -5.85 22.90 -19.31
CA GLU A 5 -5.83 21.72 -20.18
C GLU A 5 -5.49 20.42 -19.40
N ILE A 6 -4.68 20.52 -18.35
CA ILE A 6 -4.36 19.38 -17.46
C ILE A 6 -5.55 19.05 -16.56
N ALA A 7 -6.26 20.06 -16.05
CA ALA A 7 -7.42 19.87 -15.17
C ALA A 7 -8.62 19.22 -15.88
N VAL A 8 -8.72 19.38 -17.21
CA VAL A 8 -9.78 18.81 -18.05
C VAL A 8 -9.34 17.50 -18.72
N MET A 9 -8.15 16.98 -18.38
CA MET A 9 -7.66 15.73 -18.96
C MET A 9 -8.53 14.54 -18.56
N ASP A 10 -8.72 13.61 -19.50
CA ASP A 10 -9.43 12.35 -19.28
C ASP A 10 -8.74 11.52 -18.18
N GLY A 11 -9.48 11.12 -17.15
CA GLY A 11 -8.93 10.49 -15.94
C GLY A 11 -8.19 9.18 -16.21
N GLY A 12 -8.50 8.48 -17.30
CA GLY A 12 -7.82 7.25 -17.72
C GLY A 12 -6.59 7.48 -18.60
N LYS A 13 -6.05 8.70 -18.67
CA LYS A 13 -4.87 9.04 -19.47
C LYS A 13 -3.82 9.74 -18.64
N CYS A 14 -2.56 9.51 -19.01
CA CYS A 14 -1.39 10.09 -18.39
C CYS A 14 -0.49 10.77 -19.43
N ILE A 15 0.27 11.76 -18.97
CA ILE A 15 1.28 12.42 -19.79
C ILE A 15 2.60 11.69 -19.57
N MET A 16 3.07 10.98 -20.61
CA MET A 16 4.30 10.19 -20.53
C MET A 16 5.47 10.99 -21.10
N GLN A 17 6.55 11.11 -20.34
CA GLN A 17 7.79 11.76 -20.77
C GLN A 17 8.91 10.72 -20.88
N LEU A 18 9.40 10.50 -22.09
CA LEU A 18 10.55 9.65 -22.39
C LEU A 18 11.74 10.50 -22.87
N ARG A 19 12.96 10.04 -22.60
CA ARG A 19 14.16 10.76 -23.09
C ARG A 19 14.17 10.78 -24.62
N GLY A 20 14.41 11.96 -25.19
CA GLY A 20 14.51 12.15 -26.64
C GLY A 20 13.17 12.26 -27.39
N VAL A 21 12.03 12.18 -26.70
CA VAL A 21 10.70 12.31 -27.30
C VAL A 21 9.93 13.43 -26.61
N ARG A 22 9.07 14.13 -27.35
CA ARG A 22 8.14 15.11 -26.78
C ARG A 22 7.12 14.39 -25.89
N PRO A 23 6.74 14.94 -24.74
CA PRO A 23 5.68 14.36 -23.91
C PRO A 23 4.41 14.12 -24.74
N PHE A 24 3.77 12.98 -24.52
CA PHE A 24 2.58 12.55 -25.25
C PHE A 24 1.55 11.92 -24.32
N PHE A 25 0.31 11.81 -24.78
CA PHE A 25 -0.74 11.11 -24.02
C PHE A 25 -0.59 9.60 -24.18
N SER A 26 -0.53 8.92 -23.04
CA SER A 26 -0.65 7.46 -22.95
C SER A 26 -1.93 7.13 -22.19
N ASN A 27 -2.49 5.96 -22.48
CA ASN A 27 -3.55 5.41 -21.64
C ASN A 27 -2.94 4.94 -20.31
N GLU A 28 -3.75 5.03 -19.26
CA GLU A 28 -3.43 4.46 -17.96
C GLU A 28 -3.21 2.95 -18.08
N PHE A 29 -2.27 2.43 -17.28
CA PHE A 29 -2.03 1.00 -17.23
C PHE A 29 -3.16 0.32 -16.46
N ASP A 30 -3.80 -0.67 -17.09
CA ASP A 30 -4.81 -1.49 -16.45
C ASP A 30 -4.19 -2.39 -15.36
N ILE A 31 -4.41 -2.01 -14.10
CA ILE A 31 -3.84 -2.69 -12.93
C ILE A 31 -4.23 -4.16 -12.84
N THR A 32 -5.38 -4.56 -13.40
CA THR A 32 -5.86 -5.96 -13.38
C THR A 32 -4.94 -6.90 -14.16
N LYS A 33 -4.19 -6.36 -15.12
CA LYS A 33 -3.22 -7.11 -15.93
C LYS A 33 -1.88 -7.31 -15.24
N HIS A 34 -1.62 -6.65 -14.11
CA HIS A 34 -0.35 -6.78 -13.40
C HIS A 34 -0.21 -8.17 -12.77
N ARG A 35 0.98 -8.78 -12.85
CA ARG A 35 1.24 -10.14 -12.33
C ARG A 35 0.88 -10.30 -10.84
N GLN A 36 1.06 -9.23 -10.07
CA GLN A 36 0.80 -9.21 -8.63
C GLN A 36 -0.57 -8.66 -8.25
N TYR A 37 -1.46 -8.37 -9.21
CA TYR A 37 -2.80 -7.86 -8.92
C TYR A 37 -3.58 -8.75 -7.95
N ARG A 38 -3.35 -10.06 -7.99
CA ARG A 38 -3.92 -11.07 -7.08
C ARG A 38 -3.61 -10.87 -5.59
N LEU A 39 -2.62 -10.04 -5.26
CA LEU A 39 -2.22 -9.74 -3.87
C LEU A 39 -2.85 -8.45 -3.36
N MET A 40 -3.64 -7.76 -4.18
CA MET A 40 -4.27 -6.48 -3.84
C MET A 40 -5.65 -6.72 -3.20
N SER A 41 -6.10 -5.77 -2.39
CA SER A 41 -7.46 -5.74 -1.84
C SER A 41 -8.52 -5.72 -2.94
N ASP A 42 -8.23 -5.05 -4.06
CA ASP A 42 -9.15 -4.91 -5.18
C ASP A 42 -9.46 -6.26 -5.87
N PHE A 43 -8.59 -7.26 -5.69
CA PHE A 43 -8.80 -8.61 -6.20
C PHE A 43 -9.54 -9.52 -5.22
N ASP A 44 -9.23 -9.44 -3.92
CA ASP A 44 -9.88 -10.19 -2.84
C ASP A 44 -9.79 -9.37 -1.53
N ASP A 45 -10.93 -9.14 -0.87
CA ASP A 45 -11.03 -8.39 0.39
C ASP A 45 -10.12 -8.96 1.48
N LYS A 46 -9.77 -10.25 1.42
CA LYS A 46 -8.85 -10.89 2.38
C LYS A 46 -7.41 -10.36 2.30
N ASN A 47 -7.04 -9.78 1.17
CA ASN A 47 -5.73 -9.15 0.99
C ASN A 47 -5.68 -7.74 1.59
N ALA A 48 -6.82 -7.18 2.01
CA ALA A 48 -6.86 -5.88 2.64
C ALA A 48 -6.06 -5.90 3.94
N LEU A 49 -5.22 -4.87 4.11
CA LEU A 49 -4.42 -4.73 5.31
C LEU A 49 -5.32 -4.30 6.47
N ASP A 50 -5.52 -5.22 7.42
CA ASP A 50 -6.16 -4.91 8.70
C ASP A 50 -5.16 -4.19 9.62
N ILE A 51 -5.29 -2.86 9.68
CA ILE A 51 -4.43 -1.98 10.48
C ILE A 51 -4.53 -2.30 11.97
N GLU A 52 -5.73 -2.57 12.48
CA GLU A 52 -5.91 -2.86 13.91
C GLU A 52 -5.17 -4.13 14.31
N LYS A 53 -5.33 -5.19 13.51
CA LYS A 53 -4.64 -6.45 13.73
C LYS A 53 -3.13 -6.31 13.59
N TYR A 54 -2.67 -5.48 12.67
CA TYR A 54 -1.24 -5.20 12.49
C TYR A 54 -0.65 -4.49 13.72
N VAL A 55 -1.28 -3.40 14.19
CA VAL A 55 -0.82 -2.63 15.35
C VAL A 55 -0.86 -3.46 16.64
N LYS A 56 -1.94 -4.23 16.86
CA LYS A 56 -2.07 -5.15 18.01
C LYS A 56 -0.98 -6.23 18.06
N ASN A 57 -0.44 -6.63 16.92
CA ASN A 57 0.63 -7.64 16.84
C ASN A 57 2.03 -7.01 16.79
N LEU A 58 2.16 -5.71 16.52
CA LEU A 58 3.43 -5.00 16.51
C LEU A 58 4.11 -4.99 17.88
N CYS A 59 3.31 -4.85 18.94
CA CYS A 59 3.78 -4.82 20.33
C CYS A 59 3.91 -6.21 20.97
N LYS A 60 3.62 -7.29 20.23
CA LYS A 60 3.79 -8.65 20.75
C LYS A 60 5.22 -9.10 20.49
N ALA A 61 6.04 -9.09 21.54
CA ALA A 61 7.34 -9.74 21.52
C ALA A 61 7.16 -11.21 21.11
N LYS A 62 7.83 -11.62 20.02
CA LYS A 62 7.80 -13.01 19.57
C LYS A 62 8.87 -13.79 20.34
N VAL A 63 8.50 -14.27 21.52
CA VAL A 63 9.34 -15.14 22.35
C VAL A 63 9.51 -16.48 21.63
N ARG A 64 10.76 -16.88 21.37
CA ARG A 64 11.13 -18.21 20.86
C ARG A 64 11.44 -19.13 22.04
N ASP A 65 11.38 -20.44 21.83
CA ASP A 65 11.59 -21.44 22.90
C ASP A 65 12.96 -21.35 23.60
N ASN A 66 13.94 -20.68 22.98
CA ASN A 66 15.28 -20.45 23.53
C ASN A 66 15.45 -19.09 24.21
N ASP A 67 14.42 -18.25 24.24
CA ASP A 67 14.49 -16.93 24.86
C ASP A 67 14.25 -17.09 26.38
N THR A 68 15.24 -16.70 27.19
CA THR A 68 15.09 -16.62 28.65
C THR A 68 14.33 -15.35 28.99
N VAL A 69 13.15 -15.49 29.58
CA VAL A 69 12.34 -14.36 30.06
C VAL A 69 12.75 -14.06 31.50
N ASP A 70 13.51 -12.99 31.69
CA ASP A 70 14.11 -12.66 32.99
C ASP A 70 13.11 -11.96 33.94
N GLU A 71 12.21 -11.10 33.44
CA GLU A 71 11.20 -10.41 34.24
C GLU A 71 9.89 -10.17 33.46
N VAL A 72 8.76 -10.34 34.15
CA VAL A 72 7.41 -10.06 33.62
C VAL A 72 6.97 -8.72 34.21
N GLU A 73 6.97 -7.66 33.41
CA GLU A 73 6.32 -6.39 33.77
C GLU A 73 4.94 -6.31 33.11
N ASP A 74 3.91 -6.01 33.91
CA ASP A 74 2.57 -5.71 33.43
C ASP A 74 2.60 -4.38 32.66
N ALA A 75 2.73 -4.46 31.33
CA ALA A 75 2.52 -3.31 30.45
C ALA A 75 1.05 -2.88 30.59
N GLY A 76 0.82 -1.81 31.35
CA GLY A 76 -0.50 -1.29 31.67
C GLY A 76 -1.43 -1.07 30.47
N MET A 77 -2.73 -1.00 30.75
CA MET A 77 -3.78 -0.92 29.74
C MET A 77 -3.62 0.30 28.83
N ILE A 78 -3.70 0.07 27.53
CA ILE A 78 -3.81 1.13 26.51
C ILE A 78 -5.30 1.45 26.38
N GLU A 79 -5.74 2.58 26.93
CA GLU A 79 -7.09 3.08 26.68
C GLU A 79 -7.20 3.63 25.25
N ALA A 80 -8.26 3.22 24.56
CA ALA A 80 -8.54 3.53 23.15
C ALA A 80 -9.28 4.87 22.99
#